data_AF-A0A1M7YVH5-F1
#
_entry.id   AF-A0A1M7YVH5-F1
#
_cell.length_a   1.000
_cell.length_b   1.000
_cell.length_c   1.000
_cell.angle_alpha   90.00
_cell.angle_beta   90.00
_cell.angle_gamma   90.00
#
_symmetry.space_group_name_H-M   'P 1'
#
loop_
_entity.id
_entity.type
_entity.pdbx_description
1 polymer ?
#
loop_
_entity_poly.entity_id
_entity_poly.type
_entity_poly.pdbx_seq_one_letter_code
_entity_poly.pdbx_strand_id
1 'polypeptide(L)'
;MYTNILTGNQLYNIDNTMKSEEVYVSTELYIDNKETVHNPEHTNNCQNNFIIALIKERNLAFDYLKQLSVKTPLPIDHFIFKNMISDMYDCLHSKIHPKNCHKKFVDIIISSIDRTHSCPLKLVCVLASPTATKEILFFLNFISIFNRYGINVTVDFLLIRWEYCRESQEYSTLYMNKKFKIQTEEIKKIITQKDSKNYQLSVIEIKQDNYTGEILGPELFRDSYLELTQLPLEDKKRARDLDWIKNFYSRQHSLSRLGVEQAILDLAIRRGIGRYIEEAFRPEPGILLTSELNARMLKCYNTNTVITNLSLRPLCQNSQF
;
A
#
# COMPACT_ATOMS: atom_id res chain seq x y z
N MET A 1 40.58 -66.43 -28.40
CA MET A 1 41.93 -66.71 -27.85
C MET A 1 42.66 -65.38 -27.77
N TYR A 2 43.13 -65.02 -26.57
CA TYR A 2 43.91 -63.82 -26.18
C TYR A 2 43.22 -62.44 -26.31
N THR A 3 43.31 -61.49 -25.38
CA THR A 3 43.44 -61.39 -23.91
C THR A 3 43.34 -59.90 -23.57
N ASN A 4 42.78 -59.58 -22.40
CA ASN A 4 42.70 -58.26 -21.77
C ASN A 4 44.04 -57.50 -21.64
N ILE A 5 43.97 -56.16 -21.48
CA ILE A 5 44.36 -55.43 -20.25
C ILE A 5 43.90 -53.95 -20.31
N LEU A 6 43.00 -53.61 -19.38
CA LEU A 6 42.85 -52.39 -18.52
C LEU A 6 43.21 -51.01 -19.12
N THR A 7 42.36 -49.99 -18.99
CA THR A 7 41.86 -49.42 -17.72
C THR A 7 40.64 -48.51 -17.97
N GLY A 8 39.75 -48.40 -16.98
CA GLY A 8 38.87 -47.24 -16.84
C GLY A 8 37.38 -47.52 -16.87
N ASN A 9 36.89 -48.09 -15.78
CA ASN A 9 35.49 -48.29 -15.38
C ASN A 9 34.43 -47.28 -15.87
N GLN A 10 33.31 -47.89 -16.26
CA GLN A 10 31.91 -47.64 -15.87
C GLN A 10 30.98 -46.86 -16.81
N LEU A 11 30.00 -47.65 -17.25
CA LEU A 11 28.72 -47.33 -17.88
C LEU A 11 27.63 -47.04 -16.83
N TYR A 12 26.63 -46.29 -17.31
CA TYR A 12 25.20 -46.22 -16.93
C TYR A 12 24.67 -45.13 -15.95
N ASN A 13 23.75 -44.36 -16.54
CA ASN A 13 22.45 -43.86 -16.05
C ASN A 13 22.33 -42.73 -15.00
N ILE A 14 21.55 -41.73 -15.42
CA ILE A 14 20.58 -40.89 -14.68
C ILE A 14 21.12 -40.10 -13.49
N ASP A 15 21.38 -38.80 -13.68
CA ASP A 15 20.71 -37.70 -12.95
C ASP A 15 21.32 -36.32 -13.26
N ASN A 16 20.46 -35.30 -13.19
CA ASN A 16 20.71 -33.91 -12.79
C ASN A 16 22.01 -33.21 -13.24
N THR A 17 21.85 -32.16 -14.06
CA THR A 17 22.26 -30.78 -13.74
C THR A 17 22.11 -29.90 -15.00
N MET A 18 20.88 -29.50 -15.34
CA MET A 18 20.75 -28.20 -16.02
C MET A 18 20.98 -27.14 -14.96
N LYS A 19 22.22 -26.66 -14.96
CA LYS A 19 22.71 -25.56 -14.14
C LYS A 19 21.70 -24.43 -14.15
N SER A 20 21.17 -24.17 -12.97
CA SER A 20 20.60 -22.90 -12.57
C SER A 20 21.61 -21.78 -12.85
N GLU A 21 21.48 -21.13 -14.00
CA GLU A 21 21.92 -19.74 -14.11
C GLU A 21 20.88 -18.91 -13.34
N GLU A 22 21.08 -18.84 -12.02
CA GLU A 22 20.53 -17.79 -11.18
C GLU A 22 21.14 -16.47 -11.68
N VAL A 23 20.51 -15.86 -12.68
CA VAL A 23 20.73 -14.46 -12.97
C VAL A 23 20.04 -13.67 -11.87
N TYR A 24 20.76 -13.46 -10.77
CA TYR A 24 20.52 -12.39 -9.82
C TYR A 24 20.61 -11.06 -10.57
N VAL A 25 19.49 -10.62 -11.17
CA VAL A 25 19.35 -9.22 -11.58
C VAL A 25 18.88 -8.48 -10.35
N SER A 26 19.84 -7.86 -9.67
CA SER A 26 19.62 -6.90 -8.62
C SER A 26 18.60 -5.88 -9.09
N THR A 27 17.45 -5.84 -8.41
CA THR A 27 16.52 -4.72 -8.48
C THR A 27 17.12 -3.55 -7.68
N GLU A 28 18.30 -3.08 -8.10
CA GLU A 28 18.92 -1.86 -7.59
C GLU A 28 18.25 -0.65 -8.24
N LEU A 29 17.00 -0.42 -7.82
CA LEU A 29 16.30 0.85 -7.97
C LEU A 29 15.73 1.31 -6.62
N TYR A 30 16.43 0.96 -5.54
CA TYR A 30 16.20 1.54 -4.23
C TYR A 30 17.53 1.78 -3.52
N ILE A 31 17.71 3.06 -3.15
CA ILE A 31 18.80 3.66 -2.37
C ILE A 31 20.11 3.88 -3.15
N ASP A 32 20.14 4.92 -3.98
CA ASP A 32 21.42 5.63 -4.24
C ASP A 32 21.78 6.33 -2.92
N ASN A 33 22.54 5.65 -2.06
CA ASN A 33 23.27 6.25 -0.94
C ASN A 33 24.41 7.06 -1.54
N LYS A 34 24.09 8.17 -2.21
CA LYS A 34 25.05 9.24 -2.34
C LYS A 34 25.02 10.01 -1.05
N GLU A 35 26.19 10.09 -0.43
CA GLU A 35 26.60 11.14 0.48
C GLU A 35 26.36 12.50 -0.21
N THR A 36 25.10 12.94 -0.32
CA THR A 36 24.84 14.35 -0.10
C THR A 36 25.39 14.63 1.27
N VAL A 37 26.29 15.60 1.37
CA VAL A 37 26.67 16.25 2.62
C VAL A 37 25.36 16.75 3.24
N HIS A 38 24.68 15.87 3.94
CA HIS A 38 23.40 16.09 4.58
C HIS A 38 23.77 16.85 5.82
N ASN A 39 23.43 18.14 5.84
CA ASN A 39 23.48 18.91 7.07
C ASN A 39 22.57 18.19 8.10
N PRO A 40 23.11 17.48 9.10
CA PRO A 40 22.35 16.56 9.94
C PRO A 40 21.29 17.28 10.78
N GLU A 41 21.42 18.60 10.93
CA GLU A 41 20.44 19.46 11.57
C GLU A 41 19.12 19.58 10.79
N HIS A 42 19.16 19.54 9.45
CA HIS A 42 17.96 19.69 8.61
C HIS A 42 17.11 18.42 8.53
N THR A 43 17.72 17.24 8.50
CA THR A 43 17.03 15.95 8.52
C THR A 43 16.39 15.67 9.88
N ASN A 44 17.09 16.00 10.98
CA ASN A 44 16.54 15.90 12.34
C ASN A 44 15.34 16.84 12.54
N ASN A 45 15.39 18.08 12.03
CA ASN A 45 14.27 19.03 12.14
C ASN A 45 13.02 18.59 11.36
N CYS A 46 13.17 18.04 10.15
CA CYS A 46 12.04 17.59 9.35
C CYS A 46 11.34 16.34 9.93
N GLN A 47 12.11 15.39 10.46
CA GLN A 47 11.56 14.22 11.16
C GLN A 47 10.83 14.62 12.44
N ASN A 48 11.39 15.57 13.20
CA ASN A 48 10.75 16.12 14.39
C ASN A 48 9.41 16.81 14.05
N ASN A 49 9.37 17.63 13.00
CA ASN A 49 8.14 18.32 12.58
C ASN A 49 7.02 17.36 12.17
N PHE A 50 7.38 16.23 11.54
CA PHE A 50 6.42 15.20 11.17
C PHE A 50 5.81 14.51 12.40
N ILE A 51 6.65 14.05 13.33
CA ILE A 51 6.22 13.40 14.56
C ILE A 51 5.35 14.36 15.40
N ILE A 52 5.76 15.62 15.53
CA ILE A 52 4.96 16.66 16.21
C ILE A 52 3.57 16.80 15.57
N ALA A 53 3.50 16.75 14.24
CA ALA A 53 2.23 16.88 13.53
C ALA A 53 1.30 15.67 13.78
N LEU A 54 1.84 14.45 13.86
CA LEU A 54 1.08 13.25 14.24
C LEU A 54 0.63 13.29 15.70
N ILE A 55 1.53 13.62 16.64
CA ILE A 55 1.20 13.78 18.06
C ILE A 55 0.06 14.79 18.24
N LYS A 56 0.12 15.92 17.53
CA LYS A 56 -0.94 16.92 17.56
C LYS A 56 -2.28 16.35 17.07
N GLU A 57 -2.30 15.59 15.98
CA GLU A 57 -3.54 15.00 15.49
C GLU A 57 -4.08 13.90 16.40
N ARG A 58 -3.20 13.07 16.97
CA ARG A 58 -3.56 12.07 17.99
C ARG A 58 -4.22 12.72 19.20
N ASN A 59 -3.67 13.83 19.69
CA ASN A 59 -4.27 14.57 20.80
C ASN A 59 -5.66 15.13 20.45
N LEU A 60 -5.87 15.59 19.21
CA LEU A 60 -7.21 15.99 18.74
C LEU A 60 -8.18 14.81 18.69
N ALA A 61 -7.72 13.61 18.32
CA ALA A 61 -8.52 12.39 18.39
C ALA A 61 -8.90 12.05 19.85
N PHE A 62 -7.96 12.19 20.80
CA PHE A 62 -8.23 11.99 22.23
C PHE A 62 -9.23 13.01 22.79
N ASP A 63 -9.08 14.28 22.43
CA ASP A 63 -10.02 15.33 22.85
C ASP A 63 -11.43 15.05 22.34
N TYR A 64 -11.54 14.58 21.09
CA TYR A 64 -12.82 14.20 20.52
C TYR A 64 -13.43 12.97 21.21
N LEU A 65 -12.63 11.94 21.48
CA LEU A 65 -13.06 10.76 22.24
C LEU A 65 -13.58 11.13 23.64
N LYS A 66 -12.91 12.06 24.33
CA LYS A 66 -13.35 12.58 25.63
C LYS A 66 -14.68 13.33 25.52
N GLN A 67 -14.90 14.08 24.45
CA GLN A 67 -16.19 14.75 24.21
C GLN A 67 -17.32 13.73 24.00
N LEU A 68 -17.05 12.62 23.31
CA LEU A 68 -18.02 11.55 23.10
C LEU A 68 -18.34 10.82 24.41
N SER A 69 -17.34 10.50 25.23
CA SER A 69 -17.56 9.78 26.50
C SER A 69 -18.38 10.55 27.53
N VAL A 70 -18.37 11.89 27.47
CA VAL A 70 -19.22 12.73 28.32
C VAL A 70 -20.69 12.70 27.86
N LYS A 71 -20.93 12.57 26.54
CA LYS A 71 -22.28 12.60 25.96
C LYS A 71 -22.96 11.23 26.01
N THR A 72 -22.20 10.16 25.87
CA THR A 72 -22.70 8.80 25.76
C THR A 72 -21.70 7.84 26.39
N PRO A 73 -22.14 6.86 27.20
CA PRO A 73 -21.24 5.82 27.69
C PRO A 73 -20.61 5.09 26.50
N LEU A 74 -19.28 5.07 26.46
CA LEU A 74 -18.56 4.38 25.39
C LEU A 74 -18.68 2.86 25.57
N PRO A 75 -18.75 2.10 24.48
CA PRO A 75 -18.89 0.64 24.54
C PRO A 75 -17.61 -0.08 24.99
N ILE A 76 -16.47 0.63 25.03
CA ILE A 76 -15.18 0.16 25.55
C ILE A 76 -14.64 1.20 26.54
N ASP A 77 -13.87 0.73 27.53
CA ASP A 77 -13.16 1.58 28.48
C ASP A 77 -12.32 2.64 27.75
N HIS A 78 -12.48 3.90 28.15
CA HIS A 78 -11.81 5.04 27.54
C HIS A 78 -10.28 4.86 27.45
N PHE A 79 -9.66 4.23 28.46
CA PHE A 79 -8.23 3.96 28.51
C PHE A 79 -7.81 2.95 27.43
N ILE A 80 -8.57 1.87 27.26
CA ILE A 80 -8.32 0.85 26.22
C ILE A 80 -8.38 1.50 24.84
N PHE A 81 -9.40 2.31 24.59
CA PHE A 81 -9.55 2.99 23.30
C PHE A 81 -8.43 4.00 23.03
N LYS A 82 -8.00 4.73 24.07
CA LYS A 82 -6.89 5.67 23.97
C LYS A 82 -5.57 4.98 23.60
N ASN A 83 -5.29 3.82 24.21
CA ASN A 83 -4.09 3.04 23.91
C ASN A 83 -4.11 2.50 22.48
N MET A 84 -5.26 1.97 22.05
CA MET A 84 -5.45 1.54 20.67
C MET A 84 -5.15 2.66 19.67
N ILE A 85 -5.77 3.84 19.84
CA ILE A 85 -5.51 4.98 18.97
C ILE A 85 -4.02 5.38 19.01
N SER A 86 -3.36 5.28 20.17
CA SER A 86 -1.90 5.53 20.24
C SER A 86 -1.11 4.56 19.36
N ASP A 87 -1.33 3.25 19.54
CA ASP A 87 -0.64 2.20 18.79
C ASP A 87 -0.85 2.37 17.27
N MET A 88 -2.05 2.78 16.86
CA MET A 88 -2.35 3.04 15.45
C MET A 88 -1.57 4.24 14.92
N TYR A 89 -1.52 5.35 15.66
CA TYR A 89 -0.79 6.56 15.24
C TYR A 89 0.73 6.33 15.16
N ASP A 90 1.27 5.43 15.97
CA ASP A 90 2.69 5.05 15.93
C ASP A 90 3.06 4.31 14.64
N CYS A 91 2.06 3.74 13.94
CA CYS A 91 2.24 3.08 12.65
C CYS A 91 2.10 4.02 11.44
N LEU A 92 1.79 5.30 11.61
CA LEU A 92 1.43 6.19 10.48
C LEU A 92 2.63 6.94 9.88
N HIS A 93 2.65 7.04 8.56
CA HIS A 93 3.52 7.93 7.77
C HIS A 93 2.87 9.28 7.43
N SER A 94 1.59 9.48 7.77
CA SER A 94 0.97 10.79 7.72
C SER A 94 -0.22 10.92 8.63
N LYS A 95 -0.65 12.18 8.81
CA LYS A 95 -2.00 12.46 9.30
C LYS A 95 -3.03 11.68 8.52
N ILE A 96 -4.14 11.36 9.18
CA ILE A 96 -5.28 10.71 8.56
C ILE A 96 -5.85 11.65 7.49
N HIS A 97 -6.04 11.13 6.29
CA HIS A 97 -6.63 11.85 5.17
C HIS A 97 -8.14 11.51 5.05
N PRO A 98 -8.99 12.43 4.57
CA PRO A 98 -8.75 13.86 4.34
C PRO A 98 -8.38 14.66 5.60
N LYS A 99 -7.95 15.92 5.41
CA LYS A 99 -7.54 16.78 6.53
C LYS A 99 -8.66 16.87 7.58
N ASN A 100 -8.30 16.73 8.86
CA ASN A 100 -9.21 16.74 10.01
C ASN A 100 -10.14 15.51 10.10
N CYS A 101 -9.90 14.43 9.35
CA CYS A 101 -10.70 13.21 9.41
C CYS A 101 -10.43 12.31 10.63
N HIS A 102 -9.60 12.72 11.59
CA HIS A 102 -9.43 12.00 12.86
C HIS A 102 -10.75 11.77 13.60
N LYS A 103 -11.72 12.70 13.50
CA LYS A 103 -13.06 12.52 14.10
C LYS A 103 -13.82 11.38 13.44
N LYS A 104 -13.94 11.42 12.11
CA LYS A 104 -14.60 10.38 11.31
C LYS A 104 -13.93 9.01 11.52
N PHE A 105 -12.61 8.98 11.64
CA PHE A 105 -11.87 7.77 11.97
C PHE A 105 -12.26 7.21 13.35
N VAL A 106 -12.30 8.05 14.39
CA VAL A 106 -12.77 7.65 15.74
C VAL A 106 -14.23 7.19 15.69
N ASP A 107 -15.11 7.90 14.98
CA ASP A 107 -16.52 7.54 14.82
C ASP A 107 -16.69 6.16 14.18
N ILE A 108 -15.97 5.87 13.09
CA ILE A 108 -15.99 4.57 12.42
C ILE A 108 -15.61 3.44 13.39
N ILE A 109 -14.52 3.63 14.15
CA ILE A 109 -14.06 2.62 15.11
C ILE A 109 -15.10 2.42 16.21
N ILE A 110 -15.64 3.49 16.80
CA ILE A 110 -16.68 3.39 17.84
C ILE A 110 -17.92 2.67 17.30
N SER A 111 -18.37 3.00 16.07
CA SER A 111 -19.54 2.35 15.47
C SER A 111 -19.35 0.85 15.26
N SER A 112 -18.12 0.40 14.96
CA SER A 112 -17.82 -1.04 14.79
C SER A 112 -17.81 -1.83 16.10
N ILE A 113 -17.75 -1.14 17.24
CA ILE A 113 -17.74 -1.75 18.58
C ILE A 113 -19.16 -1.82 19.17
N ASP A 114 -20.06 -0.92 18.75
CA ASP A 114 -21.42 -0.86 19.28
C ASP A 114 -22.16 -2.18 19.01
N ARG A 115 -22.46 -2.90 20.10
CA ARG A 115 -22.95 -4.28 20.10
C ARG A 115 -24.39 -4.42 19.61
N THR A 116 -25.09 -3.32 19.38
CA THR A 116 -26.46 -3.31 18.85
C THR A 116 -26.50 -3.70 17.36
N HIS A 117 -25.42 -3.45 16.63
CA HIS A 117 -25.26 -3.78 15.21
C HIS A 117 -23.84 -4.27 14.97
N SER A 118 -23.52 -5.50 15.37
CA SER A 118 -22.18 -6.10 15.28
C SER A 118 -21.72 -6.31 13.82
N CYS A 119 -21.54 -5.22 13.07
CA CYS A 119 -20.91 -5.25 11.77
C CYS A 119 -19.40 -5.08 11.95
N PRO A 120 -18.57 -5.99 11.38
CA PRO A 120 -17.13 -5.88 11.48
C PRO A 120 -16.64 -4.57 10.85
N LEU A 121 -15.60 -3.98 11.46
CA LEU A 121 -14.90 -2.84 10.86
C LEU A 121 -14.29 -3.27 9.52
N LYS A 122 -14.73 -2.64 8.43
CA LYS A 122 -14.20 -2.93 7.10
C LYS A 122 -12.92 -2.15 6.83
N LEU A 123 -11.85 -2.87 6.50
CA LEU A 123 -10.57 -2.35 6.06
C LEU A 123 -10.33 -2.74 4.60
N VAL A 124 -9.85 -1.80 3.80
CA VAL A 124 -9.35 -2.09 2.45
C VAL A 124 -7.87 -1.72 2.41
N CYS A 125 -7.02 -2.67 2.05
CA CYS A 125 -5.57 -2.54 2.07
C CYS A 125 -5.02 -2.53 0.65
N VAL A 126 -4.44 -1.41 0.22
CA VAL A 126 -3.85 -1.31 -1.13
C VAL A 126 -2.41 -1.83 -1.09
N LEU A 127 -2.15 -2.90 -1.83
CA LEU A 127 -0.82 -3.46 -2.05
C LEU A 127 -0.43 -3.25 -3.52
N ALA A 128 0.58 -2.42 -3.77
CA ALA A 128 1.08 -2.16 -5.12
C ALA A 128 2.20 -3.14 -5.50
N SER A 129 2.07 -3.80 -6.64
CA SER A 129 3.22 -4.46 -7.28
C SER A 129 4.23 -3.39 -7.74
N PRO A 130 5.55 -3.60 -7.65
CA PRO A 130 6.24 -4.84 -7.25
C PRO A 130 6.56 -4.94 -5.76
N THR A 131 6.22 -3.95 -4.94
CA THR A 131 6.67 -3.87 -3.54
C THR A 131 5.75 -4.57 -2.54
N ALA A 132 4.57 -5.01 -2.96
CA ALA A 132 3.54 -5.64 -2.12
C ALA A 132 4.06 -6.67 -1.10
N THR A 133 4.97 -7.58 -1.50
CA THR A 133 5.50 -8.64 -0.61
C THR A 133 6.38 -8.11 0.51
N LYS A 134 7.02 -6.96 0.31
CA LYS A 134 7.82 -6.27 1.34
C LYS A 134 6.93 -5.47 2.30
N GLU A 135 5.75 -5.05 1.84
CA GLU A 135 4.89 -4.12 2.58
C GLU A 135 3.81 -4.83 3.40
N ILE A 136 3.33 -6.00 2.98
CA ILE A 136 2.18 -6.69 3.58
C ILE A 136 2.27 -6.86 5.11
N LEU A 137 3.47 -7.09 5.65
CA LEU A 137 3.65 -7.27 7.10
C LEU A 137 3.32 -6.00 7.89
N PHE A 138 3.53 -4.81 7.32
CA PHE A 138 3.16 -3.54 7.96
C PHE A 138 1.64 -3.38 8.03
N PHE A 139 0.92 -3.78 6.98
CA PHE A 139 -0.54 -3.80 6.98
C PHE A 139 -1.08 -4.79 8.01
N LEU A 140 -0.54 -6.01 8.04
CA LEU A 140 -0.94 -7.03 9.02
C LEU A 140 -0.65 -6.60 10.46
N ASN A 141 0.47 -5.90 10.70
CA ASN A 141 0.78 -5.33 12.01
C ASN A 141 -0.26 -4.29 12.42
N PHE A 142 -0.65 -3.37 11.52
CA PHE A 142 -1.70 -2.39 11.80
C PHE A 142 -3.05 -3.07 12.08
N ILE A 143 -3.42 -4.06 11.29
CA ILE A 143 -4.66 -4.85 11.48
C ILE A 143 -4.64 -5.56 12.84
N SER A 144 -3.49 -6.10 13.26
CA SER A 144 -3.35 -6.80 14.54
C SER A 144 -3.64 -5.93 15.77
N ILE A 145 -3.53 -4.60 15.63
CA ILE A 145 -3.89 -3.67 16.70
C ILE A 145 -5.38 -3.79 17.00
N PHE A 146 -6.25 -3.76 15.99
CA PHE A 146 -7.69 -3.94 16.19
C PHE A 146 -8.03 -5.26 16.89
N ASN A 147 -7.42 -6.36 16.44
CA ASN A 147 -7.62 -7.68 17.03
C ASN A 147 -7.17 -7.74 18.49
N ARG A 148 -6.04 -7.12 18.84
CA ARG A 148 -5.52 -7.03 20.22
C ARG A 148 -6.51 -6.34 21.16
N TYR A 149 -7.24 -5.36 20.65
CA TYR A 149 -8.25 -4.62 21.40
C TYR A 149 -9.68 -5.17 21.23
N GLY A 150 -9.83 -6.37 20.64
CA GLY A 150 -11.10 -7.09 20.55
C GLY A 150 -12.07 -6.55 19.50
N ILE A 151 -11.60 -5.76 18.53
CA ILE A 151 -12.41 -5.25 17.43
C ILE A 151 -12.43 -6.26 16.30
N ASN A 152 -13.63 -6.68 15.90
CA ASN A 152 -13.79 -7.56 14.75
C ASN A 152 -13.57 -6.76 13.46
N VAL A 153 -12.68 -7.24 12.59
CA VAL A 153 -12.32 -6.59 11.34
C VAL A 153 -12.59 -7.53 10.17
N THR A 154 -13.07 -6.98 9.06
CA THR A 154 -13.04 -7.63 7.74
C THR A 154 -12.04 -6.89 6.87
N VAL A 155 -11.15 -7.61 6.20
CA VAL A 155 -10.06 -7.00 5.44
C VAL A 155 -10.12 -7.46 3.99
N ASP A 156 -10.11 -6.52 3.07
CA ASP A 156 -9.92 -6.79 1.64
C ASP A 156 -8.55 -6.23 1.21
N PHE A 157 -7.62 -7.13 0.91
CA PHE A 157 -6.33 -6.79 0.33
C PHE A 157 -6.50 -6.63 -1.18
N LEU A 158 -6.34 -5.41 -1.68
CA LEU A 158 -6.31 -5.11 -3.10
C LEU A 158 -4.87 -5.20 -3.60
N LEU A 159 -4.50 -6.33 -4.18
CA LEU A 159 -3.21 -6.48 -4.85
C LEU A 159 -3.32 -5.96 -6.29
N ILE A 160 -2.70 -4.81 -6.55
CA ILE A 160 -2.80 -4.11 -7.82
C ILE A 160 -1.52 -4.31 -8.60
N ARG A 161 -1.64 -4.73 -9.85
CA ARG A 161 -0.53 -4.73 -10.80
C ARG A 161 -0.20 -3.30 -11.20
N TRP A 162 0.77 -2.72 -10.51
CA TRP A 162 1.12 -1.30 -10.62
C TRP A 162 2.58 -1.13 -11.05
N GLU A 163 2.89 -1.68 -12.21
CA GLU A 163 4.26 -1.65 -12.75
C GLU A 163 4.53 -0.32 -13.46
N TYR A 164 5.81 0.02 -13.63
CA TYR A 164 6.18 1.22 -14.38
C TYR A 164 5.96 1.00 -15.89
N CYS A 165 5.50 2.04 -16.62
CA CYS A 165 5.32 2.01 -18.08
C CYS A 165 6.57 1.54 -18.81
N ARG A 166 7.75 1.89 -18.29
CA ARG A 166 9.02 1.48 -18.88
C ARG A 166 9.31 -0.01 -18.67
N GLU A 167 8.96 -0.57 -17.52
CA GLU A 167 9.12 -2.01 -17.28
C GLU A 167 8.19 -2.82 -18.19
N SER A 168 6.97 -2.34 -18.46
CA SER A 168 6.06 -2.99 -19.43
C SER A 168 6.52 -2.88 -20.89
N GLN A 169 7.39 -1.93 -21.21
CA GLN A 169 8.05 -1.81 -22.52
C GLN A 169 9.30 -2.68 -22.66
N GLU A 170 10.08 -2.83 -21.58
CA GLU A 170 11.35 -3.57 -21.58
C GLU A 170 11.17 -5.08 -21.46
N TYR A 171 10.13 -5.54 -20.74
CA TYR A 171 9.90 -6.96 -20.50
C TYR A 171 8.71 -7.51 -21.29
N SER A 172 8.80 -8.79 -21.68
CA SER A 172 7.66 -9.47 -22.31
C SER A 172 6.46 -9.57 -21.37
N THR A 173 5.24 -9.48 -21.93
CA THR A 173 4.00 -9.67 -21.19
C THR A 173 3.97 -10.99 -20.42
N LEU A 174 4.53 -12.07 -20.99
CA LEU A 174 4.61 -13.38 -20.36
C LEU A 174 5.46 -13.34 -19.08
N TYR A 175 6.62 -12.67 -19.13
CA TYR A 175 7.50 -12.52 -17.97
C TYR A 175 6.82 -11.74 -16.84
N MET A 176 6.21 -10.61 -17.18
CA MET A 176 5.55 -9.75 -16.18
C MET A 176 4.34 -10.45 -15.56
N ASN A 177 3.54 -11.16 -16.36
CA ASN A 177 2.45 -12.01 -15.84
C ASN A 177 2.97 -13.09 -14.87
N LYS A 178 4.09 -13.73 -15.20
CA LYS A 178 4.71 -14.74 -14.32
C LYS A 178 5.16 -14.11 -12.99
N LYS A 179 5.82 -12.95 -13.03
CA LYS A 179 6.28 -12.23 -11.84
C LYS A 179 5.11 -11.82 -10.94
N PHE A 180 4.05 -11.23 -11.51
CA PHE A 180 2.87 -10.84 -10.76
C PHE A 180 2.11 -12.04 -10.17
N LYS A 181 2.04 -13.17 -10.90
CA LYS A 181 1.46 -14.41 -10.40
C LYS A 181 2.25 -14.97 -9.20
N ILE A 182 3.58 -14.99 -9.27
CA ILE A 182 4.44 -15.43 -8.15
C ILE A 182 4.16 -14.57 -6.91
N GLN A 183 4.18 -13.24 -7.08
CA GLN A 183 3.87 -12.30 -6.00
C GLN A 183 2.46 -12.52 -5.42
N THR A 184 1.47 -12.78 -6.26
CA THR A 184 0.09 -13.07 -5.84
C THR A 184 0.04 -14.30 -4.94
N GLU A 185 0.70 -15.40 -5.32
CA GLU A 185 0.73 -16.62 -4.52
C GLU A 185 1.49 -16.43 -3.20
N GLU A 186 2.58 -15.66 -3.19
CA GLU A 186 3.30 -15.31 -1.96
C GLU A 186 2.42 -14.52 -0.98
N ILE A 187 1.73 -13.49 -1.47
CA ILE A 187 0.79 -12.68 -0.67
C ILE A 187 -0.33 -13.55 -0.13
N LYS A 188 -0.93 -14.40 -0.97
CA LYS A 188 -2.00 -15.31 -0.57
C LYS A 188 -1.55 -16.26 0.53
N LYS A 189 -0.33 -16.80 0.44
CA LYS A 189 0.27 -17.64 1.48
C LYS A 189 0.43 -16.87 2.80
N ILE A 190 0.94 -15.63 2.76
CA ILE A 190 1.11 -14.79 3.95
C ILE A 190 -0.24 -14.49 4.63
N ILE A 191 -1.26 -14.12 3.86
CA ILE A 191 -2.62 -13.83 4.37
C ILE A 191 -3.22 -15.08 5.02
N THR A 192 -3.12 -16.23 4.35
CA THR A 192 -3.70 -17.50 4.83
C THR A 192 -3.10 -17.93 6.17
N GLN A 193 -1.82 -17.64 6.42
CA GLN A 193 -1.13 -17.95 7.67
C GLN A 193 -1.56 -17.07 8.86
N LYS A 194 -2.25 -15.95 8.63
CA LYS A 194 -2.47 -14.87 9.61
C LYS A 194 -3.92 -14.65 10.05
N ASP A 195 -4.80 -15.61 9.73
CA ASP A 195 -6.26 -15.66 9.99
C ASP A 195 -7.09 -15.51 8.71
N SER A 196 -7.30 -16.63 8.01
CA SER A 196 -7.88 -16.67 6.66
C SER A 196 -9.39 -16.41 6.58
N LYS A 197 -10.12 -16.39 7.70
CA LYS A 197 -11.59 -16.32 7.65
C LYS A 197 -12.11 -14.92 7.39
N ASN A 198 -11.39 -13.89 7.86
CA ASN A 198 -11.81 -12.50 7.78
C ASN A 198 -11.05 -11.69 6.73
N TYR A 199 -10.09 -12.30 6.05
CA TYR A 199 -9.22 -11.65 5.06
C TYR A 199 -9.52 -12.18 3.65
N GLN A 200 -9.80 -11.25 2.75
CA GLN A 200 -9.95 -11.49 1.32
C GLN A 200 -8.75 -10.90 0.57
N LEU A 201 -8.33 -11.56 -0.50
CA LEU A 201 -7.38 -11.02 -1.46
C LEU A 201 -8.09 -10.82 -2.81
N SER A 202 -8.23 -9.57 -3.22
CA SER A 202 -8.76 -9.19 -4.53
C SER A 202 -7.61 -8.76 -5.43
N VAL A 203 -7.39 -9.50 -6.51
CA VAL A 203 -6.28 -9.28 -7.44
C VAL A 203 -6.76 -8.40 -8.60
N ILE A 204 -6.16 -7.23 -8.76
CA ILE A 204 -6.50 -6.26 -9.79
C ILE A 204 -5.36 -6.20 -10.82
N GLU A 205 -5.58 -6.85 -11.95
CA GLU A 205 -4.67 -6.80 -13.09
C GLU A 205 -4.96 -5.58 -13.96
N ILE A 206 -4.16 -4.51 -13.79
CA ILE A 206 -4.18 -3.37 -14.70
C ILE A 206 -3.67 -3.83 -16.06
N LYS A 207 -4.56 -3.88 -17.05
CA LYS A 207 -4.23 -4.16 -18.43
C LYS A 207 -3.75 -2.86 -19.05
N GLN A 208 -2.49 -2.83 -19.44
CA GLN A 208 -1.86 -1.67 -20.05
C GLN A 208 -1.45 -2.02 -21.48
N ASP A 209 -1.61 -1.09 -22.41
CA ASP A 209 -0.98 -1.18 -23.72
C ASP A 209 0.51 -0.90 -23.59
N ASN A 210 1.34 -1.87 -23.98
CA ASN A 210 2.79 -1.79 -23.77
C ASN A 210 3.46 -0.65 -24.56
N TYR A 211 2.84 -0.16 -25.64
CA TYR A 211 3.46 0.87 -26.49
C TYR A 211 3.09 2.27 -26.03
N THR A 212 1.80 2.51 -25.82
CA THR A 212 1.22 3.82 -25.49
C THR A 212 1.14 4.07 -23.98
N GLY A 213 1.18 3.00 -23.19
CA GLY A 213 0.95 3.04 -21.75
C GLY A 213 -0.51 3.28 -21.35
N GLU A 214 -1.45 3.17 -22.30
CA GLU A 214 -2.88 3.32 -22.04
C GLU A 214 -3.43 2.21 -21.13
N ILE A 215 -4.31 2.56 -20.19
CA ILE A 215 -5.04 1.56 -19.39
C ILE A 215 -6.22 1.02 -20.20
N LEU A 216 -6.16 -0.25 -20.56
CA LEU A 216 -7.21 -0.99 -21.27
C LEU A 216 -8.26 -1.57 -20.32
N GLY A 217 -7.92 -1.73 -19.04
CA GLY A 217 -8.84 -2.19 -18.00
C GLY A 217 -8.16 -2.45 -16.65
N PRO A 218 -8.91 -2.75 -15.58
CA PRO A 218 -10.38 -2.84 -15.53
C PRO A 218 -11.10 -1.49 -15.71
N GLU A 219 -12.42 -1.51 -15.92
CA GLU A 219 -13.23 -0.34 -16.31
C GLU A 219 -13.02 0.89 -15.41
N LEU A 220 -13.11 0.76 -14.08
CA LEU A 220 -12.88 1.87 -13.14
C LEU A 220 -11.53 2.58 -13.34
N PHE A 221 -10.50 1.84 -13.74
CA PHE A 221 -9.14 2.33 -13.96
C PHE A 221 -8.98 2.93 -15.36
N ARG A 222 -9.54 2.26 -16.38
CA ARG A 222 -9.61 2.77 -17.76
C ARG A 222 -10.36 4.09 -17.80
N ASP A 223 -11.54 4.16 -17.20
CA ASP A 223 -12.38 5.36 -17.22
C ASP A 223 -11.68 6.52 -16.51
N SER A 224 -10.96 6.23 -15.42
CA SER A 224 -10.11 7.22 -14.75
C SER A 224 -8.97 7.70 -15.65
N TYR A 225 -8.36 6.81 -16.46
CA TYR A 225 -7.34 7.16 -17.44
C TYR A 225 -7.89 8.03 -18.57
N LEU A 226 -9.02 7.61 -19.18
CA LEU A 226 -9.68 8.34 -20.27
C LEU A 226 -10.09 9.75 -19.82
N GLU A 227 -10.62 9.90 -18.60
CA GLU A 227 -10.91 11.21 -18.04
C GLU A 227 -9.66 12.10 -17.91
N LEU A 228 -8.50 11.52 -17.60
CA LEU A 228 -7.26 12.29 -17.48
C LEU A 228 -6.68 12.70 -18.84
N THR A 229 -7.00 11.97 -19.92
CA THR A 229 -6.39 12.15 -21.25
C THR A 229 -7.32 12.77 -22.29
N GLN A 230 -8.65 12.64 -22.18
CA GLN A 230 -9.60 12.93 -23.28
C GLN A 230 -10.44 14.22 -23.14
N LEU A 231 -10.13 15.14 -22.23
CA LEU A 231 -10.88 16.40 -22.11
C LEU A 231 -9.95 17.62 -22.09
N PRO A 232 -10.32 18.77 -22.69
CA PRO A 232 -9.60 20.01 -22.42
C PRO A 232 -9.59 20.24 -20.90
N LEU A 233 -8.43 20.66 -20.37
CA LEU A 233 -8.14 20.85 -18.94
C LEU A 233 -8.94 22.02 -18.31
N GLU A 234 -10.25 22.07 -18.50
CA GLU A 234 -11.14 23.05 -17.87
C GLU A 234 -11.32 22.74 -16.38
N ASP A 235 -11.14 21.48 -15.98
CA ASP A 235 -11.13 21.06 -14.58
C ASP A 235 -9.81 21.45 -13.89
N LYS A 236 -9.83 22.60 -13.22
CA LYS A 236 -8.70 23.15 -12.43
C LYS A 236 -8.16 22.16 -11.40
N LYS A 237 -9.01 21.30 -10.80
CA LYS A 237 -8.58 20.33 -9.78
C LYS A 237 -7.74 19.23 -10.44
N ARG A 238 -8.21 18.70 -11.56
CA ARG A 238 -7.49 17.70 -12.37
C ARG A 238 -6.15 18.22 -12.87
N ALA A 239 -6.14 19.44 -13.43
CA ALA A 239 -4.91 20.08 -13.88
C ALA A 239 -3.87 20.19 -12.76
N ARG A 240 -4.30 20.65 -11.58
CA ARG A 240 -3.45 20.78 -10.40
C ARG A 240 -2.91 19.45 -9.89
N ASP A 241 -3.74 18.40 -9.86
CA ASP A 241 -3.30 17.10 -9.36
C ASP A 241 -2.31 16.44 -10.33
N LEU A 242 -2.54 16.57 -11.64
CA LEU A 242 -1.60 16.10 -12.66
C LEU A 242 -0.28 16.88 -12.64
N ASP A 243 -0.33 18.21 -12.57
CA ASP A 243 0.88 19.05 -12.44
C ASP A 243 1.66 18.68 -11.17
N TRP A 244 0.96 18.43 -10.06
CA TRP A 244 1.60 18.05 -8.82
C TRP A 244 2.33 16.70 -8.93
N ILE A 245 1.72 15.69 -9.54
CA ILE A 245 2.37 14.38 -9.74
C ILE A 245 3.55 14.53 -10.72
N LYS A 246 3.38 15.24 -11.84
CA LYS A 246 4.48 15.53 -12.78
C LYS A 246 5.67 16.17 -12.06
N ASN A 247 5.41 17.14 -11.20
CA ASN A 247 6.42 17.81 -10.38
C ASN A 247 7.04 16.88 -9.31
N PHE A 248 6.29 15.91 -8.79
CA PHE A 248 6.85 14.90 -7.90
C PHE A 248 7.85 14.00 -8.64
N TYR A 249 7.47 13.46 -9.80
CA TYR A 249 8.35 12.60 -10.60
C TYR A 249 9.59 13.35 -11.10
N SER A 250 9.44 14.58 -11.58
CA SER A 250 10.57 15.36 -12.12
C SER A 250 11.64 15.68 -11.07
N ARG A 251 11.27 15.76 -9.78
CA ARG A 251 12.18 16.07 -8.67
C ARG A 251 12.87 14.83 -8.08
N GLN A 252 12.39 13.64 -8.40
CA GLN A 252 12.95 12.39 -7.90
C GLN A 252 13.88 11.81 -8.96
N HIS A 253 15.19 11.86 -8.75
CA HIS A 253 16.18 11.44 -9.77
C HIS A 253 15.95 10.01 -10.28
N SER A 254 15.50 9.09 -9.41
CA SER A 254 15.20 7.71 -9.79
C SER A 254 13.91 7.56 -10.63
N LEU A 255 12.98 8.53 -10.52
CA LEU A 255 11.67 8.50 -11.14
C LEU A 255 11.53 9.48 -12.32
N SER A 256 12.40 10.48 -12.44
CA SER A 256 12.33 11.49 -13.51
C SER A 256 12.40 10.88 -14.90
N ARG A 257 13.12 9.76 -15.04
CA ARG A 257 13.23 8.96 -16.27
C ARG A 257 11.92 8.26 -16.70
N LEU A 258 10.90 8.22 -15.84
CA LEU A 258 9.61 7.57 -16.12
C LEU A 258 8.63 8.48 -16.88
N GLY A 259 8.92 9.78 -16.94
CA GLY A 259 8.19 10.72 -17.79
C GLY A 259 6.78 11.08 -17.30
N VAL A 260 6.06 11.78 -18.17
CA VAL A 260 4.70 12.30 -17.91
C VAL A 260 3.66 11.19 -18.00
N GLU A 261 3.91 10.20 -18.84
CA GLU A 261 3.07 9.05 -19.12
C GLU A 261 2.88 8.23 -17.83
N GLN A 262 3.96 7.99 -17.08
CA GLN A 262 3.88 7.35 -15.77
C GLN A 262 3.03 8.17 -14.80
N ALA A 263 3.20 9.49 -14.75
CA ALA A 263 2.42 10.35 -13.86
C ALA A 263 0.91 10.26 -14.14
N ILE A 264 0.52 10.15 -15.41
CA ILE A 264 -0.88 9.96 -15.81
C ILE A 264 -1.37 8.57 -15.40
N LEU A 265 -0.60 7.51 -15.68
CA LEU A 265 -0.92 6.14 -15.29
C LEU A 265 -1.15 6.03 -13.77
N ASP A 266 -0.22 6.55 -12.99
CA ASP A 266 -0.25 6.55 -11.53
C ASP A 266 -1.44 7.30 -10.95
N LEU A 267 -1.81 8.43 -11.56
CA LEU A 267 -2.99 9.19 -11.16
C LEU A 267 -4.28 8.44 -11.51
N ALA A 268 -4.33 7.81 -12.68
CA ALA A 268 -5.46 7.00 -13.12
C ALA A 268 -5.68 5.82 -12.16
N ILE A 269 -4.61 5.13 -11.79
CA ILE A 269 -4.68 4.00 -10.85
C ILE A 269 -5.20 4.45 -9.48
N ARG A 270 -4.65 5.54 -8.91
CA ARG A 270 -5.13 6.09 -7.63
C ARG A 270 -6.61 6.45 -7.66
N ARG A 271 -7.07 7.11 -8.74
CA ARG A 271 -8.50 7.46 -8.91
C ARG A 271 -9.38 6.23 -9.09
N GLY A 272 -8.92 5.22 -9.82
CA GLY A 272 -9.60 3.94 -9.96
C GLY A 272 -9.79 3.25 -8.60
N ILE A 273 -8.74 3.23 -7.77
CA ILE A 273 -8.83 2.73 -6.39
C ILE A 273 -9.83 3.56 -5.58
N GLY A 274 -9.77 4.89 -5.69
CA GLY A 274 -10.71 5.80 -5.05
C GLY A 274 -12.18 5.46 -5.34
N ARG A 275 -12.51 5.19 -6.60
CA ARG A 275 -13.86 4.76 -7.01
C ARG A 275 -14.21 3.40 -6.44
N TYR A 276 -13.30 2.44 -6.58
CA TYR A 276 -13.47 1.09 -6.05
C TYR A 276 -13.81 1.11 -4.56
N ILE A 277 -13.08 1.89 -3.76
CA ILE A 277 -13.30 1.93 -2.31
C ILE A 277 -14.62 2.61 -1.93
N GLU A 278 -15.07 3.60 -2.71
CA GLU A 278 -16.37 4.24 -2.47
C GLU A 278 -17.54 3.31 -2.74
N GLU A 279 -17.38 2.37 -3.67
CA GLU A 279 -18.34 1.29 -3.89
C GLU A 279 -18.21 0.22 -2.79
N ALA A 280 -16.99 -0.17 -2.42
CA ALA A 280 -16.75 -1.17 -1.40
C ALA A 280 -17.25 -0.74 0.00
N PHE A 281 -17.26 0.55 0.31
CA PHE A 281 -17.74 1.10 1.59
C PHE A 281 -19.21 1.57 1.54
N ARG A 282 -20.04 1.02 0.65
CA ARG A 282 -21.49 1.21 0.68
C ARG A 282 -22.20 -0.03 1.23
N PRO A 283 -23.14 0.12 2.18
CA PRO A 283 -23.61 1.36 2.78
C PRO A 283 -22.75 1.86 3.97
N GLU A 284 -21.84 1.04 4.47
CA GLU A 284 -21.12 1.32 5.72
C GLU A 284 -19.70 1.84 5.51
N PRO A 285 -19.30 2.91 6.24
CA PRO A 285 -17.97 3.49 6.09
C PRO A 285 -16.90 2.54 6.63
N GLY A 286 -15.75 2.50 5.93
CA GLY A 286 -14.56 1.81 6.41
C GLY A 286 -13.30 2.66 6.28
N ILE A 287 -12.15 2.00 6.40
CA ILE A 287 -10.84 2.65 6.38
C ILE A 287 -10.01 2.07 5.23
N LEU A 288 -9.47 2.95 4.40
CA LEU A 288 -8.45 2.60 3.42
C LEU A 288 -7.06 2.65 4.07
N LEU A 289 -6.32 1.55 4.01
CA LEU A 289 -4.91 1.48 4.34
C LEU A 289 -4.08 1.57 3.05
N THR A 290 -3.02 2.37 3.06
CA THR A 290 -2.03 2.47 1.97
C THR A 290 -0.64 2.79 2.55
N SER A 291 0.40 2.75 1.73
CA SER A 291 1.82 2.91 2.08
C SER A 291 2.52 3.95 1.18
N GLU A 292 1.78 4.98 0.77
CA GLU A 292 2.26 6.05 -0.10
C GLU A 292 3.52 6.72 0.45
N LEU A 293 4.57 6.78 -0.36
CA LEU A 293 5.84 7.44 -0.02
C LEU A 293 5.67 8.90 0.36
N ASN A 294 4.68 9.58 -0.24
CA ASN A 294 4.39 10.98 0.01
C ASN A 294 2.91 11.16 0.38
N ALA A 295 2.65 11.70 1.57
CA ALA A 295 1.31 11.99 2.07
C ALA A 295 0.45 12.87 1.14
N ARG A 296 1.07 13.68 0.27
CA ARG A 296 0.35 14.50 -0.71
C ARG A 296 -0.25 13.66 -1.84
N MET A 297 0.21 12.42 -2.07
CA MET A 297 -0.41 11.47 -3.01
C MET A 297 -1.79 11.03 -2.57
N LEU A 298 -2.10 11.08 -1.26
CA LEU A 298 -3.40 10.61 -0.73
C LEU A 298 -4.60 11.34 -1.34
N LYS A 299 -4.45 12.63 -1.72
CA LYS A 299 -5.51 13.39 -2.40
C LYS A 299 -5.83 12.85 -3.81
N CYS A 300 -4.90 12.12 -4.42
CA CYS A 300 -5.01 11.61 -5.78
C CYS A 300 -5.95 10.41 -5.86
N TYR A 301 -6.26 9.77 -4.74
CA TYR A 301 -7.36 8.82 -4.64
C TYR A 301 -8.73 9.48 -4.86
N ASN A 302 -8.84 10.81 -4.71
CA ASN A 302 -10.07 11.57 -5.01
C ASN A 302 -11.34 10.98 -4.37
N THR A 303 -11.25 10.64 -3.08
CA THR A 303 -12.32 10.00 -2.31
C THR A 303 -12.56 10.72 -0.98
N ASN A 304 -13.78 10.59 -0.45
CA ASN A 304 -14.15 11.08 0.90
C ASN A 304 -13.95 10.03 2.01
N THR A 305 -13.42 8.86 1.67
CA THR A 305 -13.12 7.79 2.61
C THR A 305 -11.94 8.16 3.51
N VAL A 306 -11.95 7.63 4.74
CA VAL A 306 -10.82 7.76 5.65
C VAL A 306 -9.63 6.95 5.13
N ILE A 307 -8.50 7.61 4.89
CA ILE A 307 -7.27 6.97 4.43
C ILE A 307 -6.19 7.12 5.50
N THR A 308 -5.64 6.00 5.96
CA THR A 308 -4.47 5.95 6.82
C THR A 308 -3.26 5.52 5.99
N ASN A 309 -2.20 6.33 6.03
CA ASN A 309 -0.96 6.03 5.33
C ASN A 309 0.04 5.42 6.31
N LEU A 310 0.45 4.18 6.08
CA LEU A 310 1.31 3.41 6.96
C LEU A 310 2.78 3.78 6.76
N SER A 311 3.54 3.79 7.86
CA SER A 311 4.98 3.88 7.84
C SER A 311 5.58 2.51 7.55
N LEU A 312 6.37 2.43 6.48
CA LEU A 312 7.18 1.25 6.16
C LEU A 312 8.51 1.24 6.93
N ARG A 313 8.65 2.11 7.94
CA ARG A 313 9.79 2.08 8.86
C ARG A 313 9.55 0.96 9.87
N PRO A 314 10.58 0.15 10.19
CA PRO A 314 10.47 -0.77 11.32
C PRO A 314 10.04 0.02 12.55
N LEU A 315 8.96 -0.41 13.23
CA LEU A 315 8.65 0.12 14.54
C LEU A 315 9.88 -0.11 15.40
N CYS A 316 10.44 0.95 16.00
CA CYS A 316 11.41 0.77 17.07
C CYS A 316 10.72 -0.11 18.12
N GLN A 317 11.23 -1.33 18.29
CA GLN A 317 10.68 -2.30 19.23
C GLN A 317 10.85 -1.78 20.66
N ASN A 318 9.95 -0.91 21.09
CA ASN A 318 9.83 -0.49 22.47
C ASN A 318 8.46 -0.95 22.98
N SER A 319 8.34 -2.25 23.19
CA SER A 319 7.31 -2.83 24.07
C SER A 319 7.65 -4.28 24.41
N GLN A 320 8.70 -4.47 25.21
CA GLN A 320 8.64 -5.50 26.24
C GLN A 320 7.96 -4.85 27.45
N PHE A 321 6.67 -5.07 27.63
CA PHE A 321 5.98 -4.95 28.91
C PHE A 321 4.85 -5.97 28.95
#